data_AF-A0A7V5CAJ0-F1
#
_entry.id   AF-A0A7V5CAJ0-F1
#
_cell.length_a   1.000
_cell.length_b   1.000
_cell.length_c   1.000
_cell.angle_alpha   90.00
_cell.angle_beta   90.00
_cell.angle_gamma   90.00
#
_symmetry.space_group_name_H-M   'P 1'
#
loop_
_entity.id
_entity.type
_entity.pdbx_description
1 polymer ?
#
loop_
_entity_poly.entity_id
_entity_poly.type
_entity_poly.pdbx_seq_one_letter_code
_entity_poly.pdbx_strand_id
1 'polypeptide(L)'
;NSLGTYIILDHIRLAAEAGLEYVYLGYWVPGSPKMDYKARFSALEVYAGGEWVALEDPAAFETEHHPLSTDPIAEQVAAISLPGSAPVR
;
A
#
# COMPACT_ATOMS: atom_id res chain seq x y z
N ASN A 1 19.41 4.74 2.47
CA ASN A 1 18.85 5.31 3.71
C ASN A 1 18.07 6.56 3.38
N SER A 2 16.74 6.46 3.27
CA SER A 2 15.85 7.58 2.97
C SER A 2 15.00 7.92 4.20
N LEU A 3 14.57 9.17 4.34
CA LEU A 3 13.65 9.59 5.41
C LEU A 3 12.34 8.77 5.38
N GLY A 4 11.85 8.44 4.19
CA GLY A 4 10.66 7.59 4.02
C GLY A 4 10.83 6.20 4.62
N THR A 5 12.01 5.59 4.46
CA THR A 5 12.31 4.29 5.09
C THR A 5 12.24 4.35 6.61
N TYR A 6 12.79 5.40 7.23
CA TYR A 6 12.75 5.56 8.68
C TYR A 6 11.32 5.73 9.21
N ILE A 7 10.50 6.53 8.53
CA ILE A 7 9.09 6.73 8.90
C ILE A 7 8.32 5.41 8.85
N ILE A 8 8.52 4.60 7.80
CA ILE A 8 7.84 3.30 7.69
C ILE A 8 8.25 2.36 8.83
N LEU A 9 9.55 2.26 9.13
CA LEU A 9 10.03 1.42 10.22
C LEU A 9 9.48 1.86 11.58
N ASP A 10 9.38 3.17 11.81
CA ASP A 10 8.77 3.72 13.02
C ASP A 10 7.27 3.36 13.12
N HIS A 11 6.52 3.48 12.03
CA HIS A 11 5.10 3.10 12.02
C HIS A 11 4.89 1.60 12.26
N ILE A 12 5.75 0.75 11.69
CA ILE A 12 5.73 -0.70 11.96
C ILE A 12 5.96 -0.97 13.45
N ARG A 13 6.92 -0.26 14.06
CA ARG A 13 7.20 -0.36 15.50
C ARG A 13 5.99 0.04 16.34
N LEU A 14 5.36 1.18 16.02
CA LEU A 14 4.18 1.68 16.73
C LEU A 14 2.98 0.76 16.55
N ALA A 15 2.75 0.22 15.36
CA ALA A 15 1.68 -0.74 15.10
C ALA A 15 1.88 -2.03 15.91
N ALA A 16 3.10 -2.56 15.95
CA ALA A 16 3.43 -3.73 16.76
C ALA A 16 3.20 -3.46 18.27
N GLU A 17 3.60 -2.29 18.78
CA GLU A 17 3.33 -1.88 20.17
C GLU A 17 1.84 -1.74 20.48
N ALA A 18 1.04 -1.32 19.50
CA ALA A 18 -0.42 -1.19 19.60
C ALA A 18 -1.19 -2.49 19.32
N GLY A 19 -0.50 -3.58 18.94
CA GLY A 19 -1.13 -4.85 18.56
C GLY A 19 -1.90 -4.79 17.23
N LEU A 20 -1.53 -3.87 16.34
CA LEU A 20 -2.10 -3.74 15.00
C LEU A 20 -1.31 -4.62 14.01
N GLU A 21 -2.04 -5.37 13.19
CA GLU A 21 -1.45 -6.33 12.24
C GLU A 21 -0.94 -5.65 10.95
N TYR A 22 -1.48 -4.48 10.61
CA TYR A 22 -1.24 -3.82 9.32
C TYR A 22 -0.85 -2.35 9.48
N VAL A 23 0.04 -1.88 8.61
CA VAL A 23 0.36 -0.45 8.42
C VAL A 23 0.01 -0.07 6.99
N TYR A 24 -0.94 0.85 6.82
CA TYR A 24 -1.29 1.35 5.49
C TYR A 24 -0.25 2.37 5.00
N LEU A 25 0.51 2.00 3.97
CA LEU A 25 1.60 2.82 3.42
C LEU A 25 1.14 3.83 2.35
N GLY A 26 -0.17 3.89 2.08
CA GLY A 26 -0.75 4.72 1.03
C GLY A 26 -0.43 4.22 -0.37
N TYR A 27 -0.71 5.07 -1.37
CA TYR A 27 -0.48 4.70 -2.77
C TYR A 27 1.01 4.44 -3.06
N TRP A 28 1.26 3.59 -4.04
CA TRP A 28 2.56 3.28 -4.61
C TRP A 28 2.43 3.24 -6.14
N VAL A 29 3.46 3.72 -6.84
CA VAL A 29 3.50 3.74 -8.30
C VAL A 29 4.73 2.95 -8.75
N PRO A 30 4.54 1.83 -9.46
CA PRO A 30 5.63 1.06 -10.05
C PRO A 30 6.55 1.94 -10.90
N GLY A 31 7.87 1.73 -10.81
CA GLY A 31 8.86 2.48 -11.58
C GLY A 31 9.11 3.92 -11.14
N SER A 32 8.40 4.46 -10.15
CA SER A 32 8.64 5.81 -9.63
C SER A 32 9.89 5.85 -8.73
N PRO A 33 10.97 6.58 -9.09
CA PRO A 33 12.19 6.63 -8.29
C PRO A 33 11.97 7.21 -6.87
N LYS A 34 10.95 8.07 -6.72
CA LYS A 34 10.59 8.68 -5.44
C LYS A 34 9.89 7.70 -4.49
N MET A 35 9.27 6.65 -5.02
CA MET A 35 8.42 5.71 -4.25
C MET A 35 8.95 4.29 -4.23
N ASP A 36 10.01 4.00 -4.99
CA ASP A 36 10.68 2.70 -5.07
C ASP A 36 11.08 2.13 -3.71
N TYR A 37 11.40 2.99 -2.74
CA TYR A 37 11.77 2.54 -1.40
C TYR A 37 10.65 1.78 -0.67
N LYS A 38 9.37 2.02 -1.03
CA LYS A 38 8.22 1.31 -0.44
C LYS A 38 8.17 -0.15 -0.87
N ALA A 39 8.69 -0.50 -2.04
CA ALA A 39 8.66 -1.86 -2.58
C ALA A 39 9.74 -2.79 -1.98
N ARG A 40 10.62 -2.25 -1.12
CA ARG A 40 11.76 -2.99 -0.54
C ARG A 40 11.45 -3.70 0.78
N PHE A 41 10.22 -3.60 1.26
CA PHE A 41 9.76 -4.29 2.47
C PHE A 41 9.22 -5.68 2.10
N SER A 42 9.54 -6.70 2.90
CA SER A 42 9.30 -8.11 2.55
C SER A 42 7.89 -8.62 2.81
N ALA A 43 7.03 -7.81 3.43
CA ALA A 43 5.66 -8.15 3.80
C ALA A 43 4.70 -7.07 3.30
N LEU A 44 4.76 -6.79 1.99
CA LEU A 44 3.91 -5.80 1.34
C LEU A 44 2.73 -6.49 0.68
N GLU A 45 1.58 -5.84 0.80
CA GLU A 45 0.39 -6.16 0.03
C GLU A 45 0.00 -4.94 -0.79
N VAL A 46 -0.60 -5.18 -1.95
CA VAL A 46 -1.18 -4.15 -2.81
C VAL A 46 -2.65 -4.42 -3.00
N TYR A 47 -3.45 -3.35 -3.05
CA TYR A 47 -4.87 -3.45 -3.33
C TYR A 47 -5.08 -3.39 -4.84
N ALA A 48 -5.51 -4.49 -5.44
CA ALA A 48 -5.80 -4.58 -6.87
C ALA A 48 -6.97 -5.53 -7.13
N GLY A 49 -7.80 -5.18 -8.11
CA GLY A 49 -9.00 -5.97 -8.42
C GLY A 49 -10.02 -6.05 -7.28
N GLY A 50 -9.94 -5.17 -6.27
CA GLY A 50 -10.83 -5.19 -5.10
C GLY A 50 -10.32 -6.06 -3.93
N GLU A 51 -9.12 -6.63 -4.04
CA GLU A 51 -8.55 -7.51 -3.02
C GLU A 51 -7.12 -7.10 -2.66
N TRP A 52 -6.69 -7.46 -1.44
CA TRP A 52 -5.30 -7.32 -1.02
C TRP A 52 -4.53 -8.57 -1.45
N VAL A 53 -3.44 -8.36 -2.19
CA VAL A 53 -2.57 -9.43 -2.68
C VAL A 53 -1.13 -9.18 -2.26
N ALA A 54 -0.42 -10.25 -1.89
CA ALA A 54 1.00 -10.17 -1.56
C ALA A 54 1.82 -9.68 -2.76
N LEU A 55 2.70 -8.71 -2.53
CA LEU A 55 3.60 -8.18 -3.54
C LEU A 55 4.86 -9.04 -3.59
N GLU A 56 4.86 -10.08 -4.44
CA GLU A 56 6.01 -10.96 -4.62
C GLU A 56 7.08 -10.35 -5.53
N ASP A 57 6.66 -9.76 -6.65
CA ASP A 57 7.54 -9.06 -7.59
C ASP A 57 6.99 -7.67 -7.91
N PRO A 58 7.59 -6.60 -7.34
CA PRO A 58 7.21 -5.23 -7.65
C PRO A 58 7.36 -4.84 -9.13
N ALA A 59 8.27 -5.49 -9.87
CA ALA A 59 8.48 -5.20 -11.28
C ALA A 59 7.44 -5.85 -12.20
N ALA A 60 6.80 -6.94 -11.73
CA ALA A 60 5.71 -7.60 -12.44
C ALA A 60 4.37 -6.85 -12.34
N PHE A 61 4.28 -5.86 -11.45
CA PHE A 61 3.08 -5.06 -11.28
C PHE A 61 2.97 -4.00 -12.38
N GLU A 62 2.30 -4.36 -13.49
CA GLU A 62 1.93 -3.40 -14.52
C GLU A 62 0.70 -2.60 -14.03
N THR A 63 0.80 -1.27 -14.07
CA THR A 63 -0.38 -0.43 -13.87
C THR A 63 -1.32 -0.65 -15.06
N GLU A 64 -2.45 -1.33 -14.84
CA GLU A 64 -3.56 -1.34 -15.81
C GLU A 64 -4.08 0.09 -15.98
N HIS A 65 -3.38 0.89 -16.79
CA HIS A 65 -3.85 2.18 -17.26
C HIS A 65 -4.87 1.91 -18.35
N HIS A 66 -6.08 1.50 -17.98
CA HIS A 66 -7.15 1.44 -18.97
C HIS A 66 -7.48 2.89 -19.40
N PRO A 67 -7.25 3.27 -20.67
CA PRO A 67 -7.29 4.67 -21.10
C PRO A 67 -8.69 5.31 -21.06
N LEU A 68 -9.72 4.54 -20.69
CA LEU A 68 -11.13 4.97 -20.74
C LEU A 68 -11.82 5.05 -19.37
N SER A 69 -11.16 4.68 -18.27
CA SER A 69 -11.70 4.88 -16.93
C SER A 69 -10.60 4.67 -15.89
N THR A 70 -10.09 5.77 -15.35
CA THR A 70 -9.49 5.76 -14.02
C THR A 70 -10.42 6.60 -13.17
N ASP A 71 -11.19 5.94 -12.30
CA ASP A 71 -11.93 6.62 -11.25
C ASP A 71 -10.97 7.60 -10.52
N PRO A 72 -11.43 8.77 -10.08
CA PRO A 72 -10.59 9.68 -9.31
C PRO A 72 -9.92 8.95 -8.14
N ILE A 73 -8.67 9.29 -7.81
CA ILE A 73 -7.91 8.66 -6.70
C ILE A 73 -8.74 8.64 -5.40
N ALA A 74 -9.54 9.69 -5.16
CA ALA A 74 -10.43 9.77 -4.01
C ALA A 74 -11.48 8.63 -3.98
N GLU A 75 -12.06 8.28 -5.13
CA GLU A 75 -13.03 7.18 -5.24
C GLU A 75 -12.34 5.83 -5.12
N GLN A 76 -11.16 5.68 -5.73
CA GLN A 76 -10.35 4.47 -5.58
C GLN A 76 -10.01 4.20 -4.10
N VAL A 77 -9.59 5.24 -3.36
CA VAL A 77 -9.26 5.13 -1.93
C VAL A 77 -10.50 4.87 -1.08
N ALA A 78 -11.64 5.50 -1.41
CA ALA A 78 -12.90 5.28 -0.71
C ALA A 78 -13.43 3.84 -0.85
N ALA A 79 -13.10 3.18 -1.96
CA ALA A 79 -13.47 1.79 -2.23
C ALA A 79 -12.55 0.75 -1.56
N ILE A 80 -11.46 1.16 -0.89
CA ILE A 80 -10.54 0.22 -0.24
C ILE A 80 -11.20 -0.36 1.01
N SER A 81 -11.33 -1.68 1.06
CA SER A 81 -11.64 -2.41 2.29
C SER A 81 -10.34 -2.81 2.98
N LEU A 82 -10.07 -2.32 4.19
CA LEU A 82 -8.84 -2.64 4.94
C LEU A 82 -8.98 -3.98 5.69
N PRO A 83 -7.94 -4.83 5.73
CA PRO A 83 -7.97 -6.04 6.53
C PRO A 83 -8.10 -5.69 8.02
N GLY A 84 -8.97 -6.39 8.75
CA GLY A 84 -9.16 -6.17 10.18
C GLY A 84 -9.88 -4.86 10.56
N SER A 85 -10.27 -4.00 9.62
CA SER A 85 -11.10 -2.83 9.93
C SER A 85 -12.55 -3.25 10.17
N ALA A 86 -12.91 -3.52 11.42
CA ALA A 86 -14.32 -3.49 11.79
C ALA A 86 -14.79 -2.02 11.76
N PRO A 87 -15.99 -1.71 11.22
CA PRO A 87 -16.53 -0.37 11.35
C PRO A 87 -16.63 -0.02 12.83
N VAL A 88 -16.02 1.10 13.23
CA VAL A 88 -16.19 1.65 14.57
C VAL A 88 -17.66 2.05 14.68
N ARG A 89 -18.42 1.32 15.50
CA ARG A 89 -19.84 1.60 15.77
C ARG A 89 -20.03 2.89 16.55
#